data_AF-A0A7Y8TGP3-F1
#
_entry.id   AF-A0A7Y8TGP3-F1
#
_cell.length_a   1.000
_cell.length_b   1.000
_cell.length_c   1.000
_cell.angle_alpha   90.00
_cell.angle_beta   90.00
_cell.angle_gamma   90.00
#
_symmetry.space_group_name_H-M   'P 1'
#
loop_
_entity.id
_entity.type
_entity.pdbx_description
1 polymer ?
#
loop_
_entity_poly.entity_id
_entity_poly.type
_entity_poly.pdbx_seq_one_letter_code
_entity_poly.pdbx_strand_id
1 'polypeptide(L)'
;MDTNEYIDLISNQKPDIEQLIELLSDKVLSDDSLKQIVINQLFSNDHILVYYHSFLILDKAIRKAPSLFYTYWENFESLLKHKNSYHRNYAMQLLAGLTKVDDQNKFDKIIDKYYELLNDEKFLTRRYCILNSLEIIKNKLELSDIIICKIVSFLRTSDCTEKQQNLLISDLIQIVSEIFPLLTNIKELSQFLLLVGNQTKSARLKKQIVSIMPINRDLNTTIYYRPKKDS
;
A
#
# COMPACT_ATOMS: atom_id res chain seq x y z
N MET A 1 -30.43 -10.79 -7.87
CA MET A 1 -30.43 -10.03 -6.62
C MET A 1 -30.47 -8.56 -7.01
N ASP A 2 -31.42 -7.81 -6.47
CA ASP A 2 -31.50 -6.37 -6.72
C ASP A 2 -30.64 -5.56 -5.71
N THR A 3 -30.66 -4.23 -5.85
CA THR A 3 -29.86 -3.34 -4.99
C THR A 3 -30.33 -3.36 -3.53
N ASN A 4 -31.63 -3.42 -3.27
CA ASN A 4 -32.16 -3.41 -1.90
C ASN A 4 -31.87 -4.74 -1.22
N GLU A 5 -32.09 -5.85 -1.91
CA GLU A 5 -31.75 -7.19 -1.43
C GLU A 5 -30.25 -7.28 -1.07
N TYR A 6 -29.38 -6.72 -1.91
CA TYR A 6 -27.95 -6.67 -1.63
C TYR A 6 -27.63 -5.87 -0.38
N ILE A 7 -28.17 -4.65 -0.26
CA ILE A 7 -27.93 -3.77 0.88
C ILE A 7 -28.41 -4.43 2.18
N ASP A 8 -29.60 -5.01 2.21
CA ASP A 8 -30.15 -5.69 3.38
C ASP A 8 -29.28 -6.89 3.79
N LEU A 9 -28.71 -7.58 2.80
CA LEU A 9 -27.83 -8.72 3.02
C LEU A 9 -26.53 -8.31 3.74
N ILE A 10 -25.91 -7.21 3.32
CA ILE A 10 -24.57 -6.78 3.78
C ILE A 10 -24.56 -5.61 4.77
N SER A 11 -25.70 -5.01 5.11
CA SER A 11 -25.76 -3.80 5.96
C SER A 11 -25.50 -4.06 7.45
N ASN A 12 -25.42 -5.31 7.90
CA ASN A 12 -25.31 -5.66 9.32
C ASN A 12 -24.10 -6.55 9.59
N GLN A 13 -23.51 -6.42 10.79
CA GLN A 13 -22.54 -7.40 11.28
C GLN A 13 -23.28 -8.70 11.63
N LYS A 14 -22.90 -9.79 10.98
CA LYS A 14 -23.45 -11.13 11.21
C LYS A 14 -22.31 -12.11 11.43
N PRO A 15 -22.48 -13.17 12.25
CA PRO A 15 -21.43 -14.16 12.52
C PRO A 15 -20.86 -14.83 11.25
N ASP A 16 -21.64 -14.87 10.17
CA ASP A 16 -21.34 -15.51 8.89
C ASP A 16 -20.89 -14.50 7.81
N ILE A 17 -20.61 -13.24 8.17
CA ILE A 17 -20.29 -12.19 7.20
C ILE A 17 -19.08 -12.53 6.31
N GLU A 18 -18.08 -13.23 6.85
CA GLU A 18 -16.90 -13.64 6.08
C GLU A 18 -17.24 -14.67 5.00
N GLN A 19 -18.10 -15.64 5.32
CA GLN A 19 -18.57 -16.65 4.37
C GLN A 19 -19.44 -16.01 3.28
N LEU A 20 -20.28 -15.04 3.67
CA LEU A 20 -21.08 -14.27 2.75
C LEU A 20 -20.21 -13.43 1.79
N ILE A 21 -19.19 -12.76 2.29
CA ILE A 21 -18.21 -12.03 1.48
C ILE A 21 -17.53 -12.98 0.49
N GLU A 22 -17.12 -14.17 0.92
CA GLU A 22 -16.50 -15.17 0.04
C GLU A 22 -17.44 -15.57 -1.10
N LEU A 23 -18.67 -15.96 -0.76
CA LEU A 23 -19.69 -16.36 -1.73
C LEU A 23 -20.01 -15.24 -2.73
N LEU A 24 -20.16 -14.00 -2.25
CA LEU A 24 -20.43 -12.86 -3.12
C LEU A 24 -19.21 -12.52 -3.99
N SER A 25 -17.98 -12.70 -3.48
CA SER A 25 -16.74 -12.48 -4.24
C SER A 25 -16.59 -13.46 -5.42
N ASP A 26 -17.07 -14.69 -5.28
CA ASP A 26 -17.11 -15.65 -6.40
C ASP A 26 -18.23 -15.32 -7.37
N LYS A 27 -19.41 -14.94 -6.85
CA LYS A 27 -20.57 -14.65 -7.67
C LYS A 27 -20.36 -13.44 -8.58
N VAL A 28 -19.71 -12.38 -8.11
CA VAL A 28 -19.41 -11.19 -8.95
C VAL A 28 -18.50 -11.50 -10.14
N LEU A 29 -17.81 -12.65 -10.17
CA LEU A 29 -16.96 -13.02 -11.29
C LEU A 29 -17.78 -13.37 -12.55
N SER A 30 -18.99 -13.89 -12.38
CA SER A 30 -19.88 -14.31 -13.48
C SER A 30 -21.19 -13.54 -13.56
N ASP A 31 -21.58 -12.83 -12.51
CA ASP A 31 -22.81 -12.02 -12.45
C ASP A 31 -22.48 -10.52 -12.62
N ASP A 32 -22.57 -10.02 -13.86
CA ASP A 32 -22.29 -8.62 -14.17
C ASP A 32 -23.26 -7.64 -13.50
N SER A 33 -24.52 -8.04 -13.31
CA SER A 33 -25.51 -7.20 -12.62
C SER A 33 -25.10 -7.00 -11.15
N LEU A 34 -24.76 -8.10 -10.47
CA LEU A 34 -24.26 -8.02 -9.10
C LEU A 34 -22.94 -7.25 -9.03
N LYS A 35 -22.02 -7.46 -9.97
CA LYS A 35 -20.75 -6.71 -10.04
C LYS A 35 -21.00 -5.20 -10.07
N GLN A 36 -21.92 -4.73 -10.92
CA GLN A 36 -22.31 -3.33 -10.98
C GLN A 36 -22.91 -2.84 -9.66
N ILE A 37 -23.78 -3.63 -9.02
CA ILE A 37 -24.36 -3.27 -7.72
C ILE A 37 -23.24 -3.09 -6.68
N VAL A 38 -22.34 -4.06 -6.53
CA VAL A 38 -21.25 -4.02 -5.54
C VAL A 38 -20.33 -2.81 -5.79
N ILE A 39 -19.97 -2.55 -7.05
CA ILE A 39 -19.20 -1.37 -7.44
C ILE A 39 -19.95 -0.12 -7.01
N ASN A 40 -21.18 0.08 -7.46
CA ASN A 40 -21.97 1.27 -7.13
C ASN A 40 -22.10 1.49 -5.62
N GLN A 41 -22.34 0.43 -4.83
CA GLN A 41 -22.46 0.54 -3.38
C GLN A 41 -21.15 0.92 -2.67
N LEU A 42 -19.98 0.59 -3.23
CA LEU A 42 -18.70 1.12 -2.73
C LEU A 42 -18.61 2.65 -2.92
N PHE A 43 -19.16 3.19 -4.01
CA PHE A 43 -19.03 4.60 -4.37
C PHE A 43 -20.09 5.50 -3.75
N SER A 44 -21.35 5.07 -3.78
CA SER A 44 -22.49 5.97 -3.56
C SER A 44 -23.19 5.76 -2.22
N ASN A 45 -22.88 4.70 -1.48
CA ASN A 45 -23.57 4.42 -0.23
C ASN A 45 -22.89 5.14 0.94
N ASP A 46 -23.67 5.77 1.80
CA ASP A 46 -23.17 6.47 2.99
C ASP A 46 -23.03 5.54 4.21
N HIS A 47 -23.66 4.35 4.18
CA HIS A 47 -23.64 3.41 5.28
C HIS A 47 -22.31 2.64 5.34
N ILE A 48 -21.58 2.82 6.46
CA ILE A 48 -20.22 2.28 6.63
C ILE A 48 -20.09 0.79 6.35
N LEU A 49 -21.01 -0.02 6.86
CA LEU A 49 -20.96 -1.47 6.64
C LEU A 49 -21.21 -1.82 5.17
N VAL A 50 -22.02 -1.04 4.45
CA VAL A 50 -22.36 -1.33 3.06
C VAL A 50 -21.14 -1.11 2.18
N TYR A 51 -20.53 0.08 2.22
CA TYR A 51 -19.35 0.34 1.40
C TYR A 51 -18.14 -0.50 1.84
N TYR A 52 -18.01 -0.81 3.14
CA TYR A 52 -16.91 -1.62 3.63
C TYR A 52 -17.01 -3.07 3.16
N HIS A 53 -18.17 -3.72 3.30
CA HIS A 53 -18.35 -5.07 2.80
C HIS A 53 -18.32 -5.12 1.26
N SER A 54 -18.81 -4.08 0.57
CA SER A 54 -18.64 -3.94 -0.89
C SER A 54 -17.17 -3.92 -1.28
N PHE A 55 -16.35 -3.15 -0.58
CA PHE A 55 -14.90 -3.15 -0.75
C PHE A 55 -14.31 -4.55 -0.54
N LEU A 56 -14.63 -5.25 0.55
CA LEU A 56 -14.08 -6.58 0.83
C LEU A 56 -14.42 -7.62 -0.26
N ILE A 57 -15.64 -7.55 -0.79
CA ILE A 57 -16.08 -8.40 -1.91
C ILE A 57 -15.23 -8.11 -3.16
N LEU A 58 -15.07 -6.84 -3.51
CA LEU A 58 -14.27 -6.42 -4.68
C LEU A 58 -12.79 -6.77 -4.51
N ASP A 59 -12.23 -6.54 -3.33
CA ASP A 59 -10.83 -6.81 -3.02
C ASP A 59 -10.46 -8.29 -3.20
N LYS A 60 -11.35 -9.19 -2.75
CA LYS A 60 -11.23 -10.63 -2.98
C LYS A 60 -11.42 -11.00 -4.46
N ALA A 61 -12.44 -10.46 -5.10
CA ALA A 61 -12.74 -10.75 -6.49
C ALA A 61 -11.62 -10.30 -7.45
N ILE A 62 -11.03 -9.12 -7.21
CA ILE A 62 -9.87 -8.60 -7.95
C ILE A 62 -8.67 -9.52 -7.77
N ARG A 63 -8.39 -10.02 -6.56
CA ARG A 63 -7.27 -10.97 -6.34
C ARG A 63 -7.46 -12.30 -7.09
N LYS A 64 -8.71 -12.73 -7.30
CA LYS A 64 -9.05 -13.94 -8.05
C LYS A 64 -8.95 -13.73 -9.56
N ALA A 65 -9.53 -12.65 -10.09
CA ALA A 65 -9.62 -12.40 -11.52
C ALA A 65 -9.53 -10.88 -11.85
N PRO A 66 -8.34 -10.28 -11.74
CA PRO A 66 -8.16 -8.82 -11.83
C PRO A 66 -8.55 -8.26 -13.22
N SER A 67 -8.40 -9.04 -14.28
CA SER A 67 -8.76 -8.65 -15.65
C SER A 67 -10.24 -8.27 -15.80
N LEU A 68 -11.13 -8.89 -15.02
CA LEU A 68 -12.58 -8.59 -15.04
C LEU A 68 -12.92 -7.21 -14.44
N PHE A 69 -11.99 -6.62 -13.70
CA PHE A 69 -12.20 -5.37 -12.98
C PHE A 69 -11.36 -4.21 -13.51
N TYR A 70 -10.44 -4.47 -14.44
CA TYR A 70 -9.54 -3.44 -14.99
C TYR A 70 -10.28 -2.31 -15.71
N THR A 71 -11.49 -2.57 -16.23
CA THR A 71 -12.34 -1.53 -16.82
C THR A 71 -12.81 -0.47 -15.82
N TYR A 72 -12.79 -0.76 -14.51
CA TYR A 72 -13.20 0.17 -13.45
C TYR A 72 -12.03 0.95 -12.85
N TRP A 73 -10.85 0.91 -13.48
CA TRP A 73 -9.67 1.62 -13.02
C TRP A 73 -9.95 3.08 -12.66
N GLU A 74 -10.59 3.82 -13.58
CA GLU A 74 -10.88 5.25 -13.41
C GLU A 74 -11.87 5.49 -12.27
N ASN A 75 -12.83 4.59 -12.06
CA ASN A 75 -13.70 4.62 -10.89
C ASN A 75 -12.85 4.53 -9.61
N PHE A 76 -12.01 3.51 -9.45
CA PHE A 76 -11.19 3.37 -8.25
C PHE A 76 -10.19 4.51 -8.08
N GLU A 77 -9.60 5.00 -9.17
CA GLU A 77 -8.69 6.15 -9.15
C GLU A 77 -9.36 7.44 -8.66
N SER A 78 -10.65 7.62 -8.94
CA SER A 78 -11.40 8.78 -8.44
C SER A 78 -11.47 8.82 -6.90
N LEU A 79 -11.45 7.65 -6.24
CA LEU A 79 -11.53 7.55 -4.79
C LEU A 79 -10.24 7.96 -4.07
N LEU A 80 -9.10 8.08 -4.76
CA LEU A 80 -7.85 8.56 -4.17
C LEU A 80 -7.98 9.98 -3.57
N LYS A 81 -8.90 10.80 -4.09
CA LYS A 81 -9.17 12.17 -3.59
C LYS A 81 -10.45 12.27 -2.78
N HIS A 82 -11.03 11.15 -2.36
CA HIS A 82 -12.28 11.15 -1.61
C HIS A 82 -12.12 11.79 -0.22
N LYS A 83 -13.14 12.52 0.25
CA LYS A 83 -13.13 13.20 1.56
C LYS A 83 -12.92 12.24 2.74
N ASN A 84 -13.50 11.04 2.65
CA ASN A 84 -13.40 10.01 3.68
C ASN A 84 -12.18 9.11 3.41
N SER A 85 -11.29 8.99 4.40
CA SER A 85 -10.05 8.23 4.34
C SER A 85 -10.25 6.74 4.08
N TYR A 86 -11.39 6.15 4.49
CA TYR A 86 -11.69 4.75 4.17
C TYR A 86 -11.71 4.51 2.66
N HIS A 87 -12.38 5.37 1.90
CA HIS A 87 -12.44 5.23 0.44
C HIS A 87 -11.07 5.45 -0.22
N ARG A 88 -10.24 6.37 0.31
CA ARG A 88 -8.86 6.55 -0.17
C ARG A 88 -8.04 5.28 0.05
N ASN A 89 -8.20 4.63 1.20
CA ASN A 89 -7.53 3.36 1.51
C ASN A 89 -8.01 2.23 0.59
N TYR A 90 -9.32 2.14 0.34
CA TYR A 90 -9.88 1.15 -0.59
C TYR A 90 -9.35 1.36 -2.01
N ALA A 91 -9.31 2.61 -2.46
CA ALA A 91 -8.73 2.98 -3.75
C ALA A 91 -7.30 2.45 -3.91
N MET A 92 -6.45 2.72 -2.91
CA MET A 92 -5.06 2.27 -2.90
C MET A 92 -4.96 0.75 -3.04
N GLN A 93 -5.73 0.02 -2.24
CA GLN A 93 -5.67 -1.44 -2.21
C GLN A 93 -6.23 -2.10 -3.49
N LEU A 94 -7.34 -1.59 -4.02
CA LEU A 94 -7.93 -2.09 -5.26
C LEU A 94 -7.02 -1.81 -6.46
N LEU A 95 -6.46 -0.60 -6.56
CA LEU A 95 -5.52 -0.23 -7.63
C LEU A 95 -4.23 -1.05 -7.55
N ALA A 96 -3.70 -1.27 -6.34
CA ALA A 96 -2.54 -2.13 -6.14
C ALA A 96 -2.80 -3.55 -6.68
N GLY A 97 -3.96 -4.15 -6.41
CA GLY A 97 -4.32 -5.46 -6.97
C GLY A 97 -4.46 -5.46 -8.49
N LEU A 98 -4.95 -4.36 -9.09
CA LEU A 98 -5.09 -4.24 -10.54
C LEU A 98 -3.77 -4.07 -11.28
N THR A 99 -2.68 -3.65 -10.61
CA THR A 99 -1.36 -3.54 -11.25
C THR A 99 -0.87 -4.85 -11.88
N LYS A 100 -1.36 -6.00 -11.40
CA LYS A 100 -1.06 -7.34 -11.94
C LYS A 100 -1.41 -7.52 -13.42
N VAL A 101 -2.39 -6.76 -13.93
CA VAL A 101 -2.88 -6.83 -15.32
C VAL A 101 -2.83 -5.45 -15.99
N ASP A 102 -1.96 -4.56 -15.51
CA ASP A 102 -1.87 -3.17 -15.99
C ASP A 102 -1.04 -3.03 -17.27
N ASP A 103 -1.46 -3.71 -18.34
CA ASP A 103 -0.78 -3.70 -19.65
C ASP A 103 -0.78 -2.32 -20.32
N GLN A 104 -1.69 -1.42 -19.91
CA GLN A 104 -1.79 -0.06 -20.46
C GLN A 104 -0.99 0.98 -19.64
N ASN A 105 -0.22 0.55 -18.65
CA ASN A 105 0.56 1.40 -17.74
C ASN A 105 -0.28 2.55 -17.16
N LYS A 106 -1.48 2.25 -16.68
CA LYS A 106 -2.34 3.22 -16.01
C LYS A 106 -1.78 3.61 -14.66
N PHE A 107 -1.07 2.71 -13.96
CA PHE A 107 -0.45 3.03 -12.68
C PHE A 107 0.63 4.11 -12.80
N ASP A 108 1.51 3.99 -13.80
CA ASP A 108 2.56 4.96 -14.10
C ASP A 108 2.02 6.38 -14.23
N LYS A 109 0.86 6.53 -14.88
CA LYS A 109 0.20 7.83 -15.12
C LYS A 109 -0.33 8.47 -13.84
N ILE A 110 -0.60 7.67 -12.80
CA ILE A 110 -1.19 8.12 -11.54
C ILE A 110 -0.21 8.05 -10.38
N ILE A 111 1.04 7.65 -10.61
CA ILE A 111 2.00 7.35 -9.54
C ILE A 111 2.19 8.54 -8.60
N ASP A 112 2.28 9.77 -9.14
CA ASP A 112 2.38 10.98 -8.33
C ASP A 112 1.13 11.19 -7.48
N LYS A 113 -0.06 11.11 -8.09
CA LYS A 113 -1.36 11.22 -7.41
C LYS A 113 -1.54 10.13 -6.34
N TYR A 114 -1.06 8.92 -6.57
CA TYR A 114 -1.15 7.82 -5.61
C TYR A 114 -0.28 8.10 -4.38
N TYR A 115 0.96 8.55 -4.60
CA TYR A 115 1.92 8.82 -3.52
C TYR A 115 1.77 10.19 -2.86
N GLU A 116 0.89 11.07 -3.35
CA GLU A 116 0.39 12.23 -2.59
C GLU A 116 -0.19 11.80 -1.22
N LEU A 117 -0.76 10.59 -1.14
CA LEU A 117 -1.33 10.01 0.09
C LEU A 117 -0.30 9.68 1.18
N LEU A 118 1.00 9.72 0.87
CA LEU A 118 2.03 9.71 1.92
C LEU A 118 1.89 10.93 2.84
N ASN A 119 1.35 12.04 2.34
CA ASN A 119 1.11 13.27 3.11
C ASN A 119 -0.33 13.40 3.63
N ASP A 120 -1.11 12.31 3.64
CA ASP A 120 -2.51 12.33 4.06
C ASP A 120 -2.68 12.83 5.52
N GLU A 121 -3.77 13.51 5.84
CA GLU A 121 -4.06 13.93 7.23
C GLU A 121 -4.18 12.75 8.21
N LYS A 122 -4.60 11.56 7.74
CA LYS A 122 -4.74 10.36 8.54
C LYS A 122 -3.45 9.55 8.47
N PHE A 123 -2.78 9.42 9.63
CA PHE A 123 -1.59 8.57 9.76
C PHE A 123 -1.77 7.16 9.20
N LEU A 124 -2.94 6.54 9.44
CA LEU A 124 -3.24 5.20 8.94
C LEU A 124 -3.26 5.14 7.40
N THR A 125 -3.72 6.20 6.74
CA THR A 125 -3.71 6.28 5.27
C THR A 125 -2.28 6.41 4.73
N ARG A 126 -1.42 7.20 5.37
CA ARG A 126 0.03 7.24 5.05
C ARG A 126 0.65 5.84 5.13
N ARG A 127 0.32 5.12 6.21
CA ARG A 127 0.78 3.75 6.46
C ARG A 127 0.31 2.77 5.38
N TYR A 128 -0.96 2.83 4.99
CA TYR A 128 -1.49 1.99 3.92
C TYR A 128 -0.87 2.29 2.56
N CYS A 129 -0.53 3.54 2.27
CA CYS A 129 0.18 3.91 1.05
C CYS A 129 1.54 3.17 0.95
N ILE A 130 2.30 3.15 2.05
CA ILE A 130 3.55 2.39 2.14
C ILE A 130 3.26 0.89 1.96
N LEU A 131 2.39 0.29 2.78
CA LEU A 131 2.16 -1.17 2.76
C LEU A 131 1.69 -1.70 1.39
N ASN A 132 0.77 -0.99 0.71
CA ASN A 132 0.29 -1.40 -0.62
C ASN A 132 1.37 -1.31 -1.70
N SER A 133 2.45 -0.56 -1.46
CA SER A 133 3.57 -0.46 -2.41
C SER A 133 4.27 -1.80 -2.66
N LEU A 134 4.21 -2.74 -1.71
CA LEU A 134 4.76 -4.09 -1.91
C LEU A 134 4.09 -4.83 -3.06
N GLU A 135 2.75 -4.80 -3.10
CA GLU A 135 1.98 -5.49 -4.14
C GLU A 135 2.24 -4.84 -5.51
N ILE A 136 2.28 -3.50 -5.56
CA ILE A 136 2.61 -2.74 -6.77
C ILE A 136 4.00 -3.13 -7.29
N ILE A 137 5.04 -3.12 -6.43
CA ILE A 137 6.41 -3.45 -6.85
C ILE A 137 6.51 -4.91 -7.31
N LYS A 138 5.81 -5.85 -6.66
CA LYS A 138 5.81 -7.26 -7.09
C LYS A 138 5.19 -7.45 -8.48
N ASN A 139 4.21 -6.62 -8.84
CA ASN A 139 3.56 -6.67 -10.14
C ASN A 139 4.28 -5.85 -11.22
N LYS A 140 4.95 -4.75 -10.82
CA LYS A 140 5.62 -3.77 -11.69
C LYS A 140 7.01 -3.44 -11.13
N LEU A 141 7.95 -4.38 -11.27
CA LEU A 141 9.28 -4.28 -10.67
C LEU A 141 10.06 -3.06 -11.17
N GLU A 142 9.83 -2.64 -12.41
CA GLU A 142 10.41 -1.43 -13.01
C GLU A 142 10.08 -0.14 -12.25
N LEU A 143 9.04 -0.14 -11.41
CA LEU A 143 8.67 1.00 -10.58
C LEU A 143 9.33 0.99 -9.19
N SER A 144 10.13 -0.03 -8.84
CA SER A 144 10.72 -0.16 -7.51
C SER A 144 11.48 1.09 -7.07
N ASP A 145 12.32 1.62 -7.96
CA ASP A 145 13.22 2.74 -7.66
C ASP A 145 12.42 4.00 -7.35
N ILE A 146 11.48 4.37 -8.24
CA ILE A 146 10.67 5.57 -8.06
C ILE A 146 9.78 5.49 -6.81
N ILE A 147 9.22 4.31 -6.53
CA ILE A 147 8.39 4.07 -5.34
C ILE A 147 9.21 4.22 -4.06
N ILE A 148 10.37 3.55 -3.99
CA ILE A 148 11.26 3.62 -2.83
C ILE A 148 11.75 5.06 -2.62
N CYS A 149 12.14 5.76 -3.69
CA CYS A 149 12.56 7.16 -3.62
C CYS A 149 11.46 8.06 -3.03
N LYS A 150 10.20 7.88 -3.46
CA LYS A 150 9.06 8.64 -2.92
C LYS A 150 8.84 8.37 -1.43
N ILE A 151 8.86 7.10 -1.01
CA ILE A 151 8.70 6.73 0.41
C ILE A 151 9.86 7.29 1.26
N VAL A 152 11.11 7.14 0.80
CA VAL A 152 12.29 7.65 1.50
C VAL A 152 12.25 9.18 1.59
N SER A 153 11.90 9.87 0.50
CA SER A 153 11.77 11.34 0.49
C SER A 153 10.75 11.82 1.51
N PHE A 154 9.56 11.20 1.54
CA PHE A 154 8.54 11.48 2.54
C PHE A 154 9.06 11.24 3.97
N LEU A 155 9.70 10.09 4.24
CA LEU A 155 10.23 9.77 5.57
C LEU A 155 11.37 10.71 6.01
N ARG A 156 12.05 11.40 5.09
CA ARG A 156 13.07 12.41 5.47
C ARG A 156 12.46 13.72 5.96
N THR A 157 11.26 14.07 5.48
CA THR A 157 10.67 15.40 5.69
C THR A 157 9.35 15.38 6.46
N SER A 158 8.82 14.20 6.77
CA SER A 158 7.52 14.05 7.43
C SER A 158 7.49 14.67 8.83
N ASP A 159 6.34 15.24 9.18
CA ASP A 159 6.01 15.82 10.49
C ASP A 159 5.59 14.78 11.55
N CYS A 160 5.84 13.49 11.29
CA CYS A 160 5.41 12.41 12.16
C CYS A 160 6.14 12.41 13.52
N THR A 161 5.43 11.99 14.56
CA THR A 161 6.08 11.71 15.86
C THR A 161 7.11 10.60 15.72
N GLU A 162 8.11 10.53 16.62
CA GLU A 162 9.13 9.47 16.59
C GLU A 162 8.51 8.05 16.55
N LYS A 163 7.42 7.82 17.29
CA LYS A 163 6.71 6.53 17.31
C LYS A 163 6.10 6.20 15.94
N GLN A 164 5.47 7.18 15.30
CA GLN A 164 4.89 7.04 13.96
C GLN A 164 5.99 6.84 12.91
N GLN A 165 7.07 7.62 12.99
CA GLN A 165 8.25 7.50 12.13
C GLN A 165 8.83 6.09 12.17
N ASN A 166 9.07 5.57 13.39
CA ASN A 166 9.62 4.23 13.58
C ASN A 166 8.71 3.13 13.01
N LEU A 167 7.39 3.32 13.08
CA LEU A 167 6.43 2.37 12.50
C LEU A 167 6.49 2.38 10.97
N LEU A 168 6.46 3.56 10.34
CA LEU A 168 6.52 3.68 8.88
C LEU A 168 7.85 3.18 8.31
N ILE A 169 8.98 3.44 9.00
CA ILE A 169 10.29 2.88 8.61
C ILE A 169 10.29 1.36 8.77
N SER A 170 9.64 0.82 9.81
CA SER A 170 9.50 -0.64 9.97
C SER A 170 8.70 -1.25 8.82
N ASP A 171 7.62 -0.58 8.38
CA ASP A 171 6.83 -1.02 7.24
C ASP A 171 7.69 -0.98 5.95
N LEU A 172 8.46 0.08 5.70
CA LEU A 172 9.42 0.13 4.57
C LEU A 172 10.45 -1.01 4.63
N ILE A 173 11.03 -1.28 5.81
CA ILE A 173 11.99 -2.37 6.00
C ILE A 173 11.37 -3.72 5.65
N GLN A 174 10.11 -3.95 6.04
CA GLN A 174 9.39 -5.18 5.69
C GLN A 174 9.25 -5.32 4.18
N ILE A 175 8.80 -4.27 3.49
CA ILE A 175 8.67 -4.26 2.03
C ILE A 175 10.01 -4.61 1.38
N VAL A 176 11.06 -3.88 1.77
CA VAL A 176 12.42 -4.08 1.25
C VAL A 176 12.90 -5.51 1.49
N SER A 177 12.64 -6.09 2.66
CA SER A 177 13.03 -7.48 2.97
C SER A 177 12.46 -8.48 1.97
N GLU A 178 11.21 -8.26 1.52
CA GLU A 178 10.53 -9.17 0.60
C GLU A 178 10.99 -9.03 -0.85
N ILE A 179 11.42 -7.83 -1.25
CA ILE A 179 11.83 -7.53 -2.64
C ILE A 179 13.33 -7.39 -2.82
N PHE A 180 14.12 -7.50 -1.74
CA PHE A 180 15.56 -7.24 -1.75
C PHE A 180 16.32 -7.94 -2.90
N PRO A 181 16.08 -9.24 -3.21
CA PRO A 181 16.77 -9.91 -4.30
C PRO A 181 16.48 -9.35 -5.69
N LEU A 182 15.43 -8.53 -5.82
CA LEU A 182 14.95 -7.97 -7.08
C LEU A 182 15.38 -6.51 -7.27
N LEU A 183 15.87 -5.85 -6.22
CA LEU A 183 16.25 -4.43 -6.28
C LEU A 183 17.60 -4.26 -6.98
N THR A 184 17.63 -3.38 -7.98
CA THR A 184 18.85 -3.05 -8.74
C THR A 184 19.54 -1.80 -8.21
N ASN A 185 18.79 -0.84 -7.65
CA ASN A 185 19.32 0.40 -7.09
C ASN A 185 18.89 0.58 -5.62
N ILE A 186 19.83 0.35 -4.72
CA ILE A 186 19.59 0.45 -3.27
C ILE A 186 20.37 1.59 -2.60
N LYS A 187 21.04 2.45 -3.38
CA LYS A 187 21.98 3.44 -2.84
C LYS A 187 21.28 4.43 -1.89
N GLU A 188 20.20 5.06 -2.36
CA GLU A 188 19.48 6.06 -1.57
C GLU A 188 18.83 5.43 -0.32
N LEU A 189 18.22 4.25 -0.50
CA LEU A 189 17.63 3.47 0.58
C LEU A 189 18.67 3.12 1.66
N SER A 190 19.84 2.63 1.24
CA SER A 190 20.93 2.25 2.14
C SER A 190 21.47 3.46 2.92
N GLN A 191 21.65 4.60 2.25
CA GLN A 191 22.06 5.85 2.90
C GLN A 191 21.02 6.32 3.93
N PHE A 192 19.74 6.27 3.57
CA PHE A 192 18.64 6.62 4.47
C PHE A 192 18.62 5.72 5.71
N LEU A 193 18.64 4.40 5.52
CA LEU A 193 18.59 3.44 6.63
C LEU A 193 19.84 3.52 7.52
N LEU A 194 21.02 3.83 6.96
CA LEU A 194 22.24 4.01 7.75
C LEU A 194 22.12 5.24 8.67
N LEU A 195 21.62 6.34 8.12
CA LEU A 195 21.35 7.56 8.88
C LEU A 195 20.37 7.28 10.03
N VAL A 196 19.25 6.62 9.73
CA VAL A 196 18.26 6.23 10.74
C VAL A 196 18.87 5.32 11.81
N GLY A 197 19.64 4.31 11.41
CA GLY A 197 20.28 3.38 12.33
C GLY A 197 21.24 4.06 13.32
N ASN A 198 21.97 5.06 12.84
CA ASN A 198 22.91 5.84 13.65
C ASN A 198 22.20 6.80 14.62
N GLN A 199 21.02 7.32 14.25
CA GLN A 199 20.32 8.35 15.02
C GLN A 199 19.22 7.82 15.94
N THR A 200 18.59 6.70 15.58
CA THR A 200 17.42 6.20 16.32
C THR A 200 17.80 5.70 17.72
N LYS A 201 16.91 5.93 18.70
CA LYS A 201 17.00 5.36 20.05
C LYS A 201 16.32 3.99 20.14
N SER A 202 15.55 3.59 19.12
CA SER A 202 14.82 2.33 19.09
C SER A 202 15.75 1.14 18.82
N ALA A 203 16.00 0.32 19.86
CA ALA A 203 16.77 -0.91 19.73
C ALA A 203 16.13 -1.91 18.75
N ARG A 204 14.80 -1.96 18.72
CA ARG A 204 14.05 -2.77 17.75
C ARG A 204 14.33 -2.33 16.32
N LEU A 205 14.25 -1.02 16.05
CA LEU A 205 14.47 -0.50 14.70
C LEU A 205 15.92 -0.71 14.24
N LYS A 206 16.90 -0.51 15.14
CA LYS A 206 18.31 -0.86 14.87
C LYS A 206 18.46 -2.31 14.45
N LYS A 207 17.84 -3.25 15.16
CA LYS A 207 17.90 -4.68 14.83
C LYS A 207 17.30 -4.97 13.46
N GLN A 208 16.17 -4.35 13.11
CA GLN A 208 15.53 -4.50 11.81
C GLN A 208 16.41 -3.97 10.68
N ILE A 209 17.01 -2.79 10.83
CA ILE A 209 17.93 -2.20 9.84
C ILE A 209 19.13 -3.14 9.61
N VAL A 210 19.76 -3.62 10.68
CA VAL A 210 20.89 -4.56 10.59
C VAL A 210 20.52 -5.84 9.85
N SER A 211 19.28 -6.34 9.99
CA SER A 211 18.86 -7.57 9.32
C SER A 211 18.69 -7.45 7.80
N ILE A 212 18.46 -6.24 7.27
CA ILE A 212 18.21 -6.04 5.83
C ILE A 212 19.34 -5.32 5.10
N MET A 213 20.38 -4.90 5.82
CA MET A 213 21.61 -4.38 5.24
C MET A 213 22.62 -5.53 5.09
N PRO A 214 22.77 -6.17 3.92
CA PRO A 214 23.86 -7.12 3.71
C PRO A 214 25.20 -6.40 3.46
N ILE A 215 25.54 -5.37 4.24
CA ILE A 215 26.67 -4.49 3.89
C ILE A 215 27.45 -3.97 5.11
N ASN A 216 28.00 -4.88 5.90
CA ASN A 216 29.14 -4.58 6.78
C ASN A 216 30.35 -5.50 6.55
N ARG A 217 30.35 -6.31 5.47
CA ARG A 217 31.57 -7.01 5.03
C ARG A 217 32.31 -6.28 3.89
N ASP A 218 31.59 -5.58 3.01
CA ASP A 218 32.22 -4.92 1.85
C ASP A 218 32.19 -3.38 1.85
N LEU A 219 31.62 -2.72 2.88
CA LEU A 219 31.75 -1.25 3.06
C LEU A 219 32.91 -0.83 3.98
N ASN A 220 33.64 -1.79 4.56
CA ASN A 220 34.90 -1.51 5.27
C ASN A 220 36.06 -1.10 4.34
N THR A 221 35.84 -0.94 3.04
CA THR A 221 36.84 -0.42 2.10
C THR A 221 36.73 1.08 1.82
N THR A 222 35.65 1.76 2.23
CA THR A 222 35.57 3.24 2.14
C THR A 222 34.43 3.69 3.04
N ILE A 223 34.62 4.26 4.23
CA ILE A 223 35.20 5.57 4.51
C ILE A 223 35.56 5.57 6.00
N TYR A 224 36.85 5.72 6.31
CA TYR A 224 37.31 6.12 7.63
C TYR A 224 36.83 7.54 7.93
N TYR A 225 36.15 7.73 9.06
CA TYR A 225 36.24 8.99 9.79
C TYR A 225 36.31 8.69 11.29
N ARG A 226 37.53 8.49 11.79
CA ARG A 226 37.84 8.67 13.21
C ARG A 226 38.07 10.18 13.42
N PRO A 227 37.39 10.83 14.38
CA PRO A 227 37.82 12.16 14.82
C PRO A 227 39.23 12.03 15.40
N LYS A 228 40.16 12.87 14.94
CA LYS A 228 41.41 13.11 15.66
C LYS A 228 41.04 13.52 17.08
N LYS A 229 41.53 12.79 18.09
CA LYS A 229 41.70 13.38 19.41
C LYS A 229 42.88 14.33 19.30
N ASP A 230 42.60 15.61 19.47
CA ASP A 230 43.63 16.60 19.72
C ASP A 230 44.34 16.26 21.04
N SER A 231 45.67 16.42 20.96
CA SER A 231 46.71 16.50 22.01
C SER A 231 46.33 16.22 23.46
#